data_AF-A0AAV1XFC1-F1
#
_entry.id   AF-A0AAV1XFC1-F1
#
_cell.length_a   1.000
_cell.length_b   1.000
_cell.length_c   1.000
_cell.angle_alpha   90.00
_cell.angle_beta   90.00
_cell.angle_gamma   90.00
#
_symmetry.space_group_name_H-M   'P 1'
#
loop_
_entity.id
_entity.type
_entity.pdbx_description
1 polymer ?
#
loop_
_entity_poly.entity_id
_entity_poly.type
_entity_poly.pdbx_seq_one_letter_code
_entity_poly.pdbx_strand_id
1 'polypeptide(L)' 'MAAVYSAAVMARGRKGTGVTHVFLYDVNRKVEKVYAEEFLCRKNLVKSVGRLWHFEIPPQTNLIDAPAFC' A
#
# COMPACT_ATOMS: atom_id res chain seq x y z
N MET A 1 7.20 0.62 11.01
CA MET A 1 6.14 -0.39 10.78
C MET A 1 4.73 0.22 10.85
N ALA A 2 4.31 0.81 11.98
CA ALA A 2 3.00 1.48 12.10
C ALA A 2 2.68 2.47 10.96
N ALA A 3 3.69 3.23 10.50
CA ALA A 3 3.53 4.15 9.37
C ALA A 3 3.01 3.48 8.08
N VAL A 4 3.52 2.28 7.74
CA VAL A 4 3.10 1.54 6.53
C VAL A 4 1.66 1.06 6.69
N TYR A 5 1.33 0.51 7.86
CA TYR A 5 -0.02 0.08 8.19
C TYR A 5 -1.02 1.24 8.13
N SER A 6 -0.73 2.36 8.80
CA SER A 6 -1.59 3.55 8.79
C SER A 6 -1.77 4.12 7.39
N ALA A 7 -0.70 4.18 6.59
CA ALA A 7 -0.79 4.61 5.19
C ALA A 7 -1.71 3.70 4.38
N ALA A 8 -1.61 2.38 4.55
CA ALA A 8 -2.47 1.42 3.86
C ALA A 8 -3.94 1.56 4.25
N VAL A 9 -4.22 1.71 5.55
CA VAL A 9 -5.59 1.92 6.07
C VAL A 9 -6.18 3.22 5.55
N MET A 10 -5.43 4.32 5.60
CA MET A 10 -5.90 5.62 5.08
C MET A 10 -6.13 5.59 3.57
N ALA A 11 -5.25 4.93 2.82
CA ALA A 11 -5.36 4.81 1.37
C ALA A 11 -6.62 4.05 0.96
N ARG A 12 -6.95 2.97 1.67
CA ARG A 12 -8.14 2.14 1.46
C ARG A 12 -9.41 2.80 1.98
N GLY A 13 -9.33 3.51 3.10
CA GLY A 13 -10.45 4.26 3.70
C GLY A 13 -10.78 5.58 3.00
N ARG A 14 -10.17 5.87 1.85
CA ARG A 14 -10.46 7.07 1.05
C ARG A 14 -11.93 7.08 0.64
N LYS A 15 -12.66 8.13 1.04
CA LYS A 15 -14.10 8.30 0.75
C LYS A 15 -14.40 8.88 -0.63
N GLY A 16 -13.43 9.58 -1.24
CA GLY A 16 -13.57 10.18 -2.57
C GLY A 16 -13.20 9.22 -3.69
N THR A 17 -13.51 9.62 -4.93
CA THR A 17 -13.08 8.89 -6.13
C THR A 17 -11.56 8.99 -6.35
N GLY A 18 -11.03 8.05 -7.14
CA GLY A 18 -9.61 7.98 -7.50
C GLY A 18 -8.78 7.11 -6.57
N VAL A 19 -7.50 6.97 -6.90
CA VAL A 19 -6.53 6.15 -6.15
C VAL A 19 -5.70 7.00 -5.19
N THR A 20 -5.09 6.35 -4.20
CA THR A 20 -4.09 6.97 -3.32
C THR A 20 -2.71 6.48 -3.73
N HIS A 21 -1.80 7.42 -4.05
CA HIS A 21 -0.40 7.10 -4.31
C HIS A 21 0.38 7.05 -2.99
N VAL A 22 1.10 5.96 -2.76
CA VAL A 22 1.95 5.78 -1.59
C VAL A 22 3.38 5.55 -2.04
N PHE A 23 4.30 6.35 -1.50
CA PHE A 23 5.74 6.22 -1.74
C PHE A 23 6.41 5.70 -0.46
N LEU A 24 7.06 4.55 -0.56
CA LEU A 24 7.77 3.94 0.56
C LEU A 24 9.26 3.91 0.26
N TYR A 25 10.04 4.52 1.15
CA TYR A 25 11.50 4.56 1.09
C TYR A 25 12.13 3.48 1.99
N ASP A 26 13.37 3.09 1.69
CA ASP A 26 14.21 2.13 2.44
C ASP A 26 13.66 0.69 2.51
N VAL A 27 13.02 0.26 1.41
CA VAL A 27 12.45 -1.11 1.23
C VAL A 27 13.51 -2.22 1.05
N ASN A 28 14.79 -1.88 1.07
CA ASN A 28 15.91 -2.83 1.11
C ASN A 28 16.01 -3.55 2.47
N ARG A 29 15.45 -2.99 3.54
CA ARG A 29 15.33 -3.66 4.83
C ARG A 29 14.22 -4.70 4.79
N LYS A 30 14.48 -5.88 5.38
CA LYS A 30 13.54 -7.02 5.36
C LYS A 30 12.20 -6.68 5.99
N VAL A 31 12.21 -5.85 7.03
CA VAL A 31 11.01 -5.49 7.80
C VAL A 31 10.05 -4.62 7.00
N GLU A 32 10.57 -3.55 6.40
CA GLU A 32 9.84 -2.61 5.57
C GLU A 32 9.30 -3.31 4.32
N LYS A 33 10.09 -4.21 3.73
CA LYS A 33 9.65 -5.03 2.60
C LYS A 33 8.46 -5.93 2.95
N VAL A 34 8.52 -6.66 4.06
CA VAL A 34 7.41 -7.53 4.49
C VAL A 34 6.14 -6.71 4.75
N TYR A 35 6.26 -5.57 5.44
CA TYR A 35 5.12 -4.70 5.70
C TYR A 35 4.54 -4.08 4.42
N ALA A 36 5.40 -3.74 3.45
CA ALA A 36 4.95 -3.24 2.16
C ALA A 36 4.20 -4.31 1.37
N GLU A 37 4.73 -5.53 1.33
CA GLU A 37 4.12 -6.65 0.60
C GLU A 37 2.78 -7.08 1.21
N GLU A 38 2.66 -7.09 2.53
CA GLU A 38 1.42 -7.37 3.28
C GLU A 38 0.38 -6.25 3.10
N PHE A 39 0.69 -5.03 3.57
CA PHE A 39 -0.34 -3.99 3.70
C PHE A 39 -0.58 -3.20 2.42
N LEU A 40 0.48 -2.89 1.67
CA LEU A 40 0.37 -2.12 0.41
C LEU A 40 0.12 -3.01 -0.79
N CYS A 41 0.32 -4.33 -0.66
CA CYS A 41 0.14 -5.35 -1.69
C CYS A 41 1.09 -5.19 -2.89
N ARG A 42 1.83 -6.24 -3.24
CA ARG A 42 2.73 -6.20 -4.40
C ARG A 42 2.02 -6.01 -5.75
N LYS A 43 0.75 -6.42 -5.86
CA LYS A 43 -0.11 -6.17 -7.03
C LYS A 43 -0.38 -4.68 -7.29
N ASN A 44 -0.27 -3.83 -6.28
CA ASN A 44 -0.50 -2.39 -6.37
C ASN A 44 0.82 -1.62 -6.64
N LEU A 45 1.96 -2.32 -6.75
CA LEU A 45 3.25 -1.71 -7.02
C LEU A 45 3.33 -1.28 -8.49
N VAL A 46 3.43 0.03 -8.73
CA VAL A 46 3.53 0.61 -10.07
C VAL A 46 4.99 0.62 -10.52
N LYS A 47 5.88 1.11 -9.66
CA LYS A 47 7.30 1.27 -9.98
C LYS A 47 8.18 1.13 -8.75
N SER A 48 9.37 0.59 -8.96
CA SER A 48 10.47 0.55 -7.99
C SER A 48 11.69 1.23 -8.58
N VAL A 49 12.25 2.22 -7.90
CA VAL A 49 13.48 2.91 -8.29
C VAL A 49 14.44 2.90 -7.09
N GLY A 50 15.52 2.11 -7.19
CA GLY A 50 16.48 1.98 -6.09
C GLY A 50 15.81 1.49 -4.81
N ARG A 51 15.78 2.36 -3.78
CA ARG A 51 15.16 2.09 -2.46
C ARG A 51 13.76 2.67 -2.30
N LEU A 52 13.18 3.22 -3.37
CA LEU A 52 11.87 3.85 -3.36
C LEU A 52 10.87 3.02 -4.16
N TRP A 53 9.77 2.64 -3.52
CA TRP A 53 8.65 1.95 -4.15
C TRP A 53 7.44 2.87 -4.22
N HIS A 54 6.75 2.83 -5.36
CA HIS A 54 5.54 3.60 -5.65
C HIS A 54 4.36 2.64 -5.82
N PHE A 55 3.33 2.85 -5.01
CA PHE A 55 2.10 2.08 -5.01
C PHE A 55 0.89 2.94 -5.40
N GLU A 56 -0.07 2.32 -6.07
CA GLU A 56 -1.39 2.87 -6.34
C GLU A 56 -2.46 2.03 -5.65
N ILE A 57 -3.03 2.57 -4.57
CA ILE A 57 -4.00 1.86 -3.75
C ILE A 57 -5.40 2.39 -4.07
N PRO A 58 -6.31 1.56 -4.61
CA PRO A 58 -7.69 1.95 -4.78
C PRO A 58 -8.41 2.00 -3.42
N PRO A 59 -9.43 2.87 -3.28
CA PRO A 59 -10.31 2.85 -2.12
C PRO A 59 -11.02 1.49 -2.05
N GLN A 60 -11.33 1.05 -0.83
CA GLN A 60 -12.22 -0.09 -0.62
C GLN A 60 -13.62 0.29 -1.11
N THR A 61 -13.91 -0.04 -2.36
CA THR A 61 -15.28 -0.13 -2.86
C THR A 61 -15.95 -1.31 -2.15
N ASN A 62 -17.25 -1.21 -1.88
CA ASN A 62 -18.09 -2.18 -1.14
C ASN A 62 -18.06 -3.62 -1.71
N LEU A 63 -16.90 -4.25 -1.72
CA LEU A 63 -16.68 -5.65 -2.04
C LEU A 63 -16.58 -6.34 -0.68
N ILE A 64 -17.71 -6.88 -0.25
CA ILE A 64 -17.92 -7.57 1.02
C ILE A 64 -16.91 -8.73 1.21
N ASP A 65 -16.27 -9.19 0.12
CA ASP A 65 -15.35 -10.33 0.09
C ASP A 65 -13.91 -10.01 -0.35
N ALA A 66 -13.52 -8.74 -0.48
CA ALA A 66 -12.13 -8.41 -0.83
C ALA A 66 -11.24 -8.49 0.43
N PRO A 67 -10.13 -9.25 0.42
CA PRO A 67 -9.23 -9.29 1.57
C PRO A 67 -8.69 -7.88 1.86
N ALA A 68 -8.72 -7.49 3.14
CA ALA A 68 -8.36 -6.14 3.59
C ALA A 68 -6.92 -5.78 3.21
N PHE A 69 -6.03 -6.77 3.22
CA PHE A 69 -4.63 -6.70 2.85
C PHE A 69 -4.25 -7.93 2.00
N CYS A 70 -3.00 -7.98 1.55
CA CYS A 70 -2.39 -9.19 1.01
C CYS A 70 -1.76 -9.96 2.18
#